data_AF-A0A9P3PMJ9-F1
#
_entry.id   AF-A0A9P3PMJ9-F1
#
_cell.length_a   1.000
_cell.length_b   1.000
_cell.length_c   1.000
_cell.angle_alpha   90.00
_cell.angle_beta   90.00
_cell.angle_gamma   90.00
#
_symmetry.space_group_name_H-M   'P 1'
#
loop_
_entity.id
_entity.type
_entity.pdbx_description
1 polymer ?
#
loop_
_entity_poly.entity_id
_entity_poly.type
_entity_poly.pdbx_seq_one_letter_code
_entity_poly.pdbx_strand_id
1 'polypeptide(L)'
;MSKRRIQSLPPSECYSSYPLVSDGYGLMYASRITGNLNSPSEIVGVYSLPQGSSGSPFRIHSAHEVSQTEAIVILSSRHYGTTLEAESPPEGPGKTPPIFNIWGVKIELVAETSSAICPLDVLWHRRGLDVPIYTAYLETLKSFLLIGGSRYHEVGHVPAPSYEPSPDELAPIPRADEKLDVGASEPPKPPPYSWTQTSDSLTIAIPLPSNTPKSAIKVTFSPETLTVHVDSEIMTSIPIPRYSAKRLWDGISASSSFWTWDREAEHAFGLLTLYLDKQHEGTKWPQVFAPTDNSDDVEVLETLDPSELWHVREALEKYTTALREGEDASGLGLGRGVPSLAEGEVDVEVDETVGRTACLTWVAENGSIPTWFKNSEEIPFQLLSTPIPGIESTSMSLIVKNHLDGTVYTLETQNSAFPVWTHTSTFSALSFVLASKRDTRFTFHTPEAVFAFEGGIRNRGGNVYIYRSAPPSTQWAKQAILKVVDGHGGSLLGVGALQTGESTTPLMICLAEGELVLIKP
;
A
#
# COMPACT_ATOMS: atom_id res chain seq x y z
N MET A 1 37.62 -1.42 10.80
CA MET A 1 36.74 -0.43 11.46
C MET A 1 36.80 0.83 10.59
N SER A 2 35.81 1.31 9.86
CA SER A 2 34.35 1.28 9.93
C SER A 2 33.78 1.02 8.52
N LYS A 3 33.00 -0.05 8.36
CA LYS A 3 32.16 -0.28 7.16
C LYS A 3 30.91 0.59 7.33
N ARG A 4 30.76 1.68 6.55
CA ARG A 4 29.49 2.39 6.42
C ARG A 4 29.11 2.49 4.95
N ARG A 5 27.90 1.97 4.67
CA ARG A 5 27.19 1.97 3.39
C ARG A 5 27.35 3.31 2.69
N ILE A 6 27.79 3.27 1.44
CA ILE A 6 27.54 4.33 0.47
C ILE A 6 26.02 4.36 0.29
N GLN A 7 25.37 5.31 0.96
CA GLN A 7 23.99 5.68 0.68
C GLN A 7 23.98 6.40 -0.66
N SER A 8 23.19 5.86 -1.60
CA SER A 8 22.72 6.47 -2.85
C SER A 8 23.23 7.89 -3.15
N LEU A 9 24.12 8.01 -4.13
CA LEU A 9 24.36 9.30 -4.81
C LEU A 9 23.08 9.74 -5.55
N PRO A 10 22.89 11.06 -5.72
CA PRO A 10 21.57 11.68 -5.77
C PRO A 10 20.93 11.54 -7.14
N PRO A 11 19.59 11.58 -7.23
CA PRO A 11 18.92 11.90 -8.49
C PRO A 11 19.38 13.31 -8.89
N SER A 12 20.22 13.39 -9.92
CA SER A 12 20.40 14.64 -10.67
C SER A 12 19.23 14.72 -11.63
N GLU A 13 18.25 15.57 -11.31
CA GLU A 13 17.27 15.98 -12.30
C GLU A 13 17.90 17.10 -13.16
N CYS A 14 18.00 16.84 -14.47
CA CYS A 14 18.53 17.79 -15.44
C CYS A 14 17.33 18.40 -16.20
N TYR A 15 16.61 19.31 -15.55
CA TYR A 15 15.44 20.01 -16.12
C TYR A 15 15.72 21.46 -16.49
N SER A 16 16.97 21.93 -16.40
CA SER A 16 17.30 23.33 -16.64
C SER A 16 18.70 23.47 -17.23
N SER A 17 19.05 24.69 -17.66
CA SER A 17 20.45 25.08 -17.92
C SER A 17 21.36 24.96 -16.68
N TYR A 18 20.78 24.52 -15.54
CA TYR A 18 21.37 24.49 -14.22
C TYR A 18 21.19 23.13 -13.52
N PRO A 19 21.97 22.09 -13.85
CA PRO A 19 21.99 20.86 -13.05
C PRO A 19 22.20 21.15 -11.56
N LEU A 20 21.33 20.54 -10.77
CA LEU A 20 21.39 20.55 -9.31
C LEU A 20 21.98 19.23 -8.82
N VAL A 21 22.99 19.32 -7.95
CA VAL A 21 23.69 18.15 -7.42
C VAL A 21 23.77 18.25 -5.90
N SER A 22 23.39 17.19 -5.19
CA SER A 22 23.65 17.06 -3.76
C SER A 22 24.98 16.33 -3.55
N ASP A 23 25.81 16.77 -2.60
CA ASP A 23 27.03 16.02 -2.25
C ASP A 23 26.79 14.84 -1.30
N GLY A 24 25.55 14.69 -0.81
CA GLY A 24 25.23 13.68 0.21
C GLY A 24 25.83 13.98 1.59
N TYR A 25 26.40 15.16 1.81
CA TYR A 25 26.90 15.68 3.09
C TYR A 25 26.13 16.92 3.56
N GLY A 26 25.06 17.28 2.85
CA GLY A 26 24.14 18.34 3.23
C GLY A 26 24.35 19.66 2.48
N LEU A 27 25.08 19.64 1.36
CA LEU A 27 25.14 20.77 0.43
C LEU A 27 24.53 20.41 -0.92
N MET A 28 23.89 21.40 -1.54
CA MET A 28 23.42 21.35 -2.91
C MET A 28 24.16 22.39 -3.75
N TYR A 29 24.59 21.98 -4.93
CA TYR A 29 25.32 22.81 -5.88
C TYR A 29 24.41 23.03 -7.08
N ALA A 30 24.16 24.29 -7.41
CA ALA A 30 23.60 24.68 -8.70
C ALA A 30 24.77 25.00 -9.61
N SER A 31 24.85 24.33 -10.77
CA SER A 31 25.94 24.55 -11.72
C SER A 31 25.42 24.83 -13.11
N ARG A 32 26.05 25.72 -13.86
CA ARG A 32 25.69 26.09 -15.23
C ARG A 32 26.55 25.30 -16.20
N ILE A 33 25.92 24.55 -17.11
CA ILE A 33 26.64 23.86 -18.19
C ILE A 33 26.89 24.87 -19.31
N THR A 34 28.15 25.25 -19.53
CA THR A 34 28.54 25.97 -20.74
C THR A 34 28.51 25.01 -21.91
N GLY A 35 27.91 25.37 -23.05
CA GLY A 35 27.73 24.48 -24.23
C GLY A 35 29.01 23.97 -24.91
N ASN A 36 30.18 24.16 -24.30
CA ASN A 36 31.45 23.61 -24.75
C ASN A 36 31.79 22.37 -23.90
N LEU A 37 31.78 21.17 -24.51
CA LEU A 37 31.99 19.89 -23.82
C LEU A 37 33.29 19.80 -22.99
N ASN A 38 34.28 20.66 -23.28
CA ASN A 38 35.58 20.65 -22.62
C ASN A 38 35.74 21.74 -21.55
N SER A 39 34.72 22.57 -21.32
CA SER A 39 34.78 23.61 -20.30
C SER A 39 34.16 23.10 -18.99
N PRO A 40 34.81 23.33 -17.83
CA PRO A 40 34.24 22.93 -16.55
C PRO A 40 32.91 23.68 -16.34
N SER A 41 31.90 22.98 -15.82
CA SER A 41 30.66 23.59 -15.38
C SER A 41 30.94 24.65 -14.30
N GLU A 42 30.34 25.82 -14.43
CA GLU A 42 30.49 26.91 -13.46
C GLU A 42 29.50 26.69 -12.31
N ILE A 43 29.97 26.69 -11.05
CA ILE A 43 29.07 26.65 -9.89
C ILE A 43 28.48 28.04 -9.71
N VAL A 44 27.16 28.15 -9.83
CA VAL A 44 26.42 29.42 -9.68
C VAL A 44 25.88 29.61 -8.26
N GLY A 45 25.78 28.55 -7.46
CA GLY A 45 25.38 28.66 -6.07
C GLY A 45 25.64 27.39 -5.27
N VAL A 46 25.92 27.58 -3.97
CA VAL A 46 26.06 26.50 -2.98
C VAL A 46 25.04 26.72 -1.88
N TYR A 47 24.20 25.72 -1.64
CA TYR A 47 23.03 25.81 -0.77
C TYR A 47 23.07 24.78 0.35
N SER A 48 22.54 25.14 1.52
CA SER A 48 22.38 24.24 2.68
C SER A 48 21.04 24.44 3.39
N LEU A 49 20.52 23.42 4.06
CA LEU A 49 19.28 23.57 4.86
C LEU A 49 19.51 24.55 6.04
N PRO A 50 18.48 25.32 6.47
CA PRO A 50 18.58 26.30 7.56
C PRO A 50 19.12 25.73 8.90
N GLN A 51 19.67 26.63 9.74
CA GLN A 51 20.30 26.28 11.02
C GLN A 51 19.39 25.44 11.93
N GLY A 52 19.93 24.32 12.42
CA GLY A 52 19.18 23.23 13.09
C GLY A 52 19.26 21.90 12.32
N SER A 53 19.44 21.98 10.99
CA SER A 53 19.68 20.83 10.10
C SER A 53 21.05 20.89 9.40
N SER A 54 21.92 21.81 9.82
CA SER A 54 23.22 22.07 9.18
C SER A 54 24.09 20.81 9.16
N GLY A 55 24.37 20.29 7.96
CA GLY A 55 25.14 19.06 7.75
C GLY A 55 24.30 17.77 7.74
N SER A 56 22.97 17.84 7.85
CA SER A 56 22.14 16.67 7.61
C SER A 56 22.12 16.36 6.11
N PRO A 57 22.47 15.12 5.69
CA PRO A 57 22.40 14.73 4.31
C PRO A 57 20.94 14.76 3.83
N PHE A 58 20.75 15.22 2.59
CA PHE A 58 19.44 15.22 1.93
C PHE A 58 19.54 14.72 0.50
N ARG A 59 18.43 14.17 0.02
CA ARG A 59 18.23 13.70 -1.34
C ARG A 59 17.31 14.66 -2.08
N ILE A 60 17.72 15.04 -3.29
CA ILE A 60 16.89 15.77 -4.26
C ILE A 60 15.93 14.77 -4.92
N HIS A 61 14.64 15.09 -4.96
CA HIS A 61 13.63 14.28 -5.64
C HIS A 61 13.29 14.84 -6.99
N SER A 62 12.90 16.12 -6.99
CA SER A 62 12.62 16.84 -8.22
C SER A 62 12.99 18.31 -8.15
N ALA A 63 13.26 18.91 -9.31
CA ALA A 63 13.56 20.32 -9.48
C ALA A 63 12.74 20.88 -10.64
N HIS A 64 11.98 21.94 -10.37
CA HIS A 64 11.13 22.61 -11.36
C HIS A 64 11.58 24.06 -11.52
N GLU A 65 11.92 24.47 -12.74
CA GLU A 65 12.23 25.86 -13.06
C GLU A 65 10.92 26.66 -13.11
N VAL A 66 10.77 27.65 -12.22
CA VAL A 66 9.59 28.54 -12.19
C VAL A 66 9.84 29.79 -13.02
N SER A 67 11.10 30.23 -13.08
CA SER A 67 11.56 31.31 -13.95
C SER A 67 13.03 31.11 -14.30
N GLN A 68 13.56 31.90 -15.23
CA GLN A 68 14.98 31.88 -15.61
C GLN A 68 15.96 32.09 -14.42
N THR A 69 15.45 32.60 -13.31
CA THR A 69 16.21 32.95 -12.11
C THR A 69 15.82 32.12 -10.90
N GLU A 70 14.77 31.31 -10.95
CA GLU A 70 14.23 30.64 -9.77
C GLU A 70 13.81 29.20 -10.08
N ALA A 71 14.20 28.29 -9.20
CA ALA A 71 13.72 26.92 -9.21
C ALA A 71 13.14 26.53 -7.86
N ILE A 72 12.15 25.64 -7.90
CA ILE A 72 11.62 24.97 -6.71
C ILE A 72 12.14 23.53 -6.70
N VAL A 73 12.64 23.09 -5.56
CA VAL A 73 13.26 21.78 -5.39
C VAL A 73 12.57 21.05 -4.25
N ILE A 74 12.26 19.77 -4.46
CA ILE A 74 11.71 18.90 -3.42
C ILE A 74 12.85 18.05 -2.86
N LEU A 75 13.06 18.15 -1.56
CA LEU A 75 14.13 17.47 -0.83
C LEU A 75 13.57 16.52 0.22
N SER A 76 14.32 15.47 0.53
CA SER A 76 14.08 14.64 1.71
C SER A 76 15.34 14.49 2.54
N SER A 77 15.19 14.49 3.86
CA SER A 77 16.28 14.29 4.81
C SER A 77 15.79 13.40 5.95
N ARG A 78 16.69 12.63 6.55
CA ARG A 78 16.32 11.82 7.71
C ARG A 78 16.10 12.73 8.91
N HIS A 79 14.99 12.56 9.62
CA HIS A 79 14.76 13.22 10.88
C HIS A 79 15.49 12.46 11.99
N TYR A 80 16.37 13.16 12.68
CA TYR A 80 16.97 12.71 13.93
C TYR A 80 16.29 13.53 15.02
N GLY A 81 15.34 12.93 15.75
CA GLY A 81 14.60 13.62 16.79
C GLY A 81 15.55 14.27 17.80
N THR A 82 15.23 15.49 18.21
CA THR A 82 15.90 16.13 19.35
C THR A 82 15.38 15.48 20.63
N THR A 83 16.28 15.15 21.56
CA THR A 83 16.00 14.50 22.86
C THR A 83 14.96 15.22 23.74
N LEU A 84 14.45 16.37 23.30
CA LEU A 84 13.47 17.22 23.97
C LEU A 84 12.01 16.99 23.52
N GLU A 85 11.76 16.26 22.42
CA GLU A 85 10.41 15.94 21.93
C GLU A 85 9.93 14.53 22.36
N ALA A 86 10.76 13.77 23.09
CA ALA A 86 10.42 12.44 23.58
C ALA A 86 9.71 12.53 24.94
N GLU A 87 8.45 12.96 24.97
CA GLU A 87 7.56 12.75 26.12
C GLU A 87 7.03 11.31 26.13
N SER A 88 7.95 10.34 26.22
CA SER A 88 7.79 9.00 26.81
C SER A 88 8.98 8.12 26.38
N PRO A 89 9.58 7.36 27.31
CA PRO A 89 10.57 6.36 26.93
C PRO A 89 9.88 5.25 26.14
N PRO A 90 10.46 4.77 25.02
CA PRO A 90 9.92 3.63 24.30
C PRO A 90 9.99 2.39 25.20
N GLU A 91 8.82 1.86 25.57
CA GLU A 91 8.70 0.55 26.20
C GLU A 91 8.97 -0.54 25.15
N GLY A 92 10.24 -0.96 25.07
CA GLY A 92 10.60 -2.20 24.37
C GLY A 92 11.83 -2.08 23.46
N PRO A 93 12.54 -3.19 23.19
CA PRO A 93 13.71 -3.25 22.31
C PRO A 93 13.30 -3.30 20.82
N GLY A 94 12.34 -2.47 20.41
CA GLY A 94 11.95 -2.26 19.01
C GLY A 94 12.59 -0.99 18.46
N LYS A 95 13.29 -1.06 17.32
CA LYS A 95 13.79 0.15 16.65
C LYS A 95 12.59 0.91 16.11
N THR A 96 12.34 2.13 16.61
CA THR A 96 11.36 3.05 16.03
C THR A 96 11.63 3.22 14.52
N PRO A 97 10.60 3.15 13.65
CA PRO A 97 10.78 3.32 12.22
C PRO A 97 11.45 4.68 11.93
N PRO A 98 12.32 4.76 10.89
CA PRO A 98 12.94 6.02 10.52
C PRO A 98 11.87 7.02 10.09
N ILE A 99 12.00 8.26 10.53
CA ILE A 99 11.14 9.37 10.12
C ILE A 99 11.92 10.24 9.13
N PHE A 100 11.24 10.77 8.12
CA PHE A 100 11.82 11.64 7.11
C PHE A 100 11.14 13.02 7.10
N ASN A 101 11.97 14.05 6.96
CA ASN A 101 11.55 15.42 6.70
C ASN A 101 11.54 15.65 5.18
N ILE A 102 10.40 16.10 4.66
CA ILE A 102 10.23 16.47 3.26
C ILE A 102 10.09 17.98 3.18
N TRP A 103 10.86 18.59 2.29
CA TRP A 103 10.97 20.04 2.15
C TRP A 103 10.65 20.45 0.73
N GLY A 104 9.82 21.49 0.57
CA GLY A 104 9.78 22.29 -0.65
C GLY A 104 10.64 23.52 -0.43
N VAL A 105 11.68 23.68 -1.25
CA VAL A 105 12.61 24.81 -1.14
C VAL A 105 12.68 25.59 -2.44
N LYS A 106 12.85 26.90 -2.33
CA LYS A 106 13.09 27.80 -3.44
C LYS A 106 14.58 28.12 -3.50
N ILE A 107 15.13 28.16 -4.71
CA ILE A 107 16.52 28.56 -4.97
C ILE A 107 16.60 29.57 -6.09
N GLU A 108 17.62 30.42 -6.03
CA GLU A 108 17.95 31.38 -7.07
C GLU A 108 19.01 30.77 -8.02
N LEU A 109 18.78 30.79 -9.32
CA LEU A 109 19.67 30.23 -10.35
C LEU A 109 20.70 31.24 -10.87
N VAL A 110 20.49 32.52 -10.58
CA VAL A 110 21.35 33.65 -10.98
C VAL A 110 21.83 34.37 -9.73
N ALA A 111 22.44 33.63 -8.80
CA ALA A 111 23.26 34.28 -7.79
C ALA A 111 24.60 34.68 -8.44
N GLU A 112 25.13 35.86 -8.10
CA GLU A 112 26.52 36.20 -8.42
C GLU A 112 27.44 35.10 -7.88
N THR A 113 28.53 34.79 -8.59
CA THR A 113 29.49 33.72 -8.29
C THR A 113 30.12 33.93 -6.91
N SER A 114 29.37 33.62 -5.86
CA SER A 114 29.75 33.75 -4.47
C SER A 114 30.11 32.37 -3.98
N SER A 115 31.33 32.24 -3.45
CA SER A 115 31.78 31.01 -2.79
C SER A 115 31.11 30.79 -1.42
N ALA A 116 30.24 31.71 -0.99
CA ALA A 116 29.51 31.60 0.27
C ALA A 116 28.37 30.59 0.16
N ILE A 117 28.20 29.78 1.21
CA ILE A 117 27.08 28.86 1.33
C ILE A 117 25.82 29.66 1.71
N CYS A 118 24.82 29.62 0.85
CA CYS A 118 23.52 30.25 1.07
C CYS A 118 22.56 29.28 1.79
N PRO A 119 21.77 29.74 2.78
CA PRO A 119 20.68 28.93 3.31
C PRO A 119 19.58 28.76 2.25
N LEU A 120 18.97 27.57 2.21
CA LEU A 120 17.81 27.28 1.38
C LEU A 120 16.59 28.05 1.89
N ASP A 121 15.87 28.68 0.96
CA ASP A 121 14.57 29.30 1.25
C ASP A 121 13.51 28.20 1.34
N VAL A 122 13.03 27.92 2.55
CA VAL A 122 12.06 26.84 2.79
C VAL A 122 10.65 27.38 2.60
N LEU A 123 9.95 26.87 1.59
CA LEU A 123 8.55 27.18 1.33
C LEU A 123 7.63 26.44 2.31
N TRP A 124 7.92 25.16 2.55
CA TRP A 124 7.15 24.31 3.47
C TRP A 124 7.94 23.10 3.94
N HIS A 125 7.49 22.51 5.04
CA HIS A 125 8.11 21.37 5.69
C HIS A 125 7.06 20.36 6.15
N ARG A 126 7.22 19.09 5.73
CA ARG A 126 6.34 17.96 6.06
C ARG A 126 7.13 16.80 6.66
N ARG A 127 6.45 15.88 7.35
CA ARG A 127 7.03 14.69 7.99
C ARG A 127 6.27 13.43 7.60
N GLY A 128 7.00 12.36 7.27
CA GLY A 128 6.44 11.05 6.91
C GLY A 128 7.37 9.90 7.31
N LEU A 129 6.90 8.66 7.13
CA LEU A 129 7.65 7.44 7.49
C LEU A 129 8.59 6.97 6.36
N ASP A 130 8.36 7.46 5.15
CA ASP A 130 9.11 7.07 3.97
C ASP A 130 9.64 8.28 3.21
N VAL A 131 10.53 8.00 2.26
CA VAL A 131 10.99 8.97 1.29
C VAL A 131 10.03 8.95 0.09
N PRO A 132 9.71 10.10 -0.55
CA PRO A 132 8.87 10.14 -1.72
C PRO A 132 9.32 9.17 -2.81
N ILE A 133 8.33 8.42 -3.30
CA ILE A 133 8.40 7.54 -4.44
C ILE A 133 8.45 8.36 -5.74
N TYR A 134 7.57 9.36 -5.82
CA TYR A 134 7.42 10.25 -6.95
C TYR A 134 6.98 11.62 -6.45
N THR A 135 7.51 12.66 -7.07
CA THR A 135 7.18 14.04 -6.75
C THR A 135 6.98 14.82 -8.03
N ALA A 136 6.08 15.80 -7.98
CA ALA A 136 5.86 16.69 -9.09
C ALA A 136 5.36 18.04 -8.58
N TYR A 137 5.64 19.09 -9.35
CA TYR A 137 5.07 20.41 -9.16
C TYR A 137 4.19 20.72 -10.36
N LEU A 138 2.97 21.19 -10.09
CA LEU A 138 1.99 21.54 -11.11
C LEU A 138 1.79 23.05 -11.07
N GLU A 139 2.42 23.74 -12.02
CA GLU A 139 2.40 25.20 -12.13
C GLU A 139 0.97 25.74 -12.27
N THR A 140 0.11 25.07 -13.04
CA THR A 140 -1.30 25.45 -13.24
C THR A 140 -2.09 25.49 -11.92
N LEU A 141 -1.72 24.65 -10.95
CA LEU A 141 -2.38 24.54 -9.65
C LEU A 141 -1.57 25.18 -8.52
N LYS A 142 -0.34 25.65 -8.79
CA LYS A 142 0.63 26.12 -7.79
C LYS A 142 0.72 25.19 -6.59
N SER A 143 0.80 23.89 -6.89
CA SER A 143 0.70 22.82 -5.90
C SER A 143 1.69 21.69 -6.22
N PHE A 144 2.23 21.10 -5.16
CA PHE A 144 3.10 19.94 -5.17
C PHE A 144 2.28 18.68 -4.94
N LEU A 145 2.58 17.66 -5.74
CA LEU A 145 2.15 16.30 -5.50
C LEU A 145 3.30 15.49 -4.96
N LEU A 146 3.08 14.84 -3.82
CA LEU A 146 3.99 13.89 -3.20
C LEU A 146 3.30 12.53 -3.16
N ILE A 147 3.98 11.51 -3.69
CA ILE A 147 3.57 10.11 -3.60
C ILE A 147 4.59 9.38 -2.76
N GLY A 148 4.15 8.70 -1.70
CA GLY A 148 5.03 7.99 -0.77
C GLY A 148 4.35 6.77 -0.16
N GLY A 149 5.08 5.94 0.56
CA GLY A 149 4.51 4.79 1.30
C GLY A 149 3.57 5.18 2.44
N SER A 150 3.63 6.45 2.84
CA SER A 150 2.79 7.07 3.87
C SER A 150 2.44 8.49 3.46
N ARG A 151 1.44 9.07 4.12
CA ARG A 151 1.15 10.50 4.03
C ARG A 151 2.24 11.37 4.66
N TYR A 152 2.37 12.58 4.14
CA TYR A 152 3.28 13.59 4.69
C TYR A 152 2.51 14.68 5.44
N HIS A 153 2.65 14.70 6.76
CA HIS A 153 1.92 15.61 7.65
C HIS A 153 2.68 16.91 7.89
N GLU A 154 1.97 17.96 8.32
CA GLU A 154 2.64 19.19 8.79
C GLU A 154 3.46 18.91 10.03
N VAL A 155 4.63 19.53 10.11
CA VAL A 155 5.45 19.43 11.32
C VAL A 155 4.77 20.25 12.43
N GLY A 156 4.50 19.62 13.56
CA GLY A 156 3.74 20.21 14.68
C GLY A 156 2.24 19.90 14.65
N HIS A 157 1.72 19.29 13.59
CA HIS A 157 0.36 18.74 13.60
C HIS A 157 0.41 17.36 14.26
N VAL A 158 -0.15 17.24 15.47
CA VAL A 158 -0.32 15.94 16.13
C VAL A 158 -1.27 15.12 15.26
N PRO A 159 -0.83 13.99 14.67
CA PRO A 159 -1.76 13.11 13.97
C PRO A 159 -2.86 12.70 14.95
N ALA A 160 -4.11 12.59 14.48
CA ALA A 160 -5.14 11.95 15.27
C ALA A 160 -4.58 10.59 15.75
N PRO A 161 -4.70 10.25 17.03
CA PRO A 161 -4.10 9.03 17.54
C PRO A 161 -4.57 7.87 16.67
N SER A 162 -3.61 7.18 16.04
CA SER A 162 -3.90 5.86 15.50
C SER A 162 -4.42 5.04 16.67
N TYR A 163 -5.60 4.46 16.53
CA TYR A 163 -6.13 3.54 17.53
C TYR A 163 -5.16 2.37 17.65
N GLU A 164 -4.26 2.44 18.62
CA GLU A 164 -3.55 1.28 19.12
C GLU A 164 -4.45 0.70 20.22
N PRO A 165 -5.01 -0.51 20.01
CA PRO A 165 -5.82 -1.12 21.03
C PRO A 165 -4.99 -1.22 22.31
N SER A 166 -5.57 -0.75 23.41
CA SER A 166 -4.91 -0.81 24.71
C SER A 166 -4.56 -2.27 25.07
N PRO A 167 -3.60 -2.52 25.96
CA PRO A 167 -3.31 -3.86 26.45
C PRO A 167 -4.54 -4.59 27.03
N ASP A 168 -5.57 -3.85 27.43
CA ASP A 168 -6.85 -4.39 27.90
C ASP A 168 -7.79 -4.77 26.73
N GLU A 169 -7.57 -4.22 25.54
CA GLU A 169 -8.26 -4.56 24.27
C GLU A 169 -7.51 -5.64 23.46
N LEU A 170 -6.23 -5.86 23.75
CA LEU A 170 -5.48 -7.01 23.27
C LEU A 170 -5.85 -8.23 24.11
N ALA A 171 -6.38 -9.28 23.46
CA ALA A 171 -6.61 -10.55 24.15
C ALA A 171 -5.30 -11.02 24.80
N PRO A 172 -5.27 -11.28 26.12
CA PRO A 172 -4.04 -11.68 26.81
C PRO A 172 -3.46 -12.94 26.16
N ILE A 173 -2.19 -12.89 25.75
CA ILE A 173 -1.45 -14.09 25.37
C ILE A 173 -1.32 -14.94 26.65
N PRO A 174 -1.90 -16.16 26.71
CA PRO A 174 -1.84 -16.98 27.91
C PRO A 174 -0.38 -17.27 28.26
N ARG A 175 0.02 -17.02 29.51
CA ARG A 175 1.37 -17.37 29.97
C ARG A 175 1.49 -18.89 30.08
N ALA A 176 2.70 -19.41 29.84
CA ALA A 176 2.97 -20.85 29.80
C ALA A 176 2.55 -21.64 31.06
N ASP A 177 2.35 -20.96 32.19
CA ASP A 177 2.01 -21.56 33.48
C ASP A 177 0.62 -21.14 34.01
N GLU A 178 -0.17 -20.42 33.22
CA GLU A 178 -1.52 -20.00 33.59
C GLU A 178 -2.53 -21.11 33.31
N LYS A 179 -2.85 -21.90 34.35
CA LYS A 179 -3.97 -22.84 34.31
C LYS A 179 -5.28 -22.06 34.37
N LEU A 180 -5.99 -21.99 33.24
CA LEU A 180 -7.35 -21.47 33.08
C LEU A 180 -8.42 -22.35 33.78
N ASP A 181 -8.19 -22.74 35.02
CA ASP A 181 -9.11 -23.60 35.80
C ASP A 181 -9.38 -23.03 37.20
N VAL A 182 -9.55 -21.70 37.32
CA VAL A 182 -10.05 -21.13 38.57
C VAL A 182 -11.06 -20.02 38.31
N GLY A 183 -12.34 -20.40 38.34
CA GLY A 183 -13.47 -19.48 38.44
C GLY A 183 -14.28 -19.30 37.16
N ALA A 184 -14.76 -20.38 36.55
CA ALA A 184 -15.79 -20.31 35.52
C ALA A 184 -17.09 -19.74 36.10
N SER A 185 -17.26 -18.41 36.03
CA SER A 185 -18.53 -17.91 35.50
C SER A 185 -18.63 -18.45 34.08
N GLU A 186 -19.74 -19.10 33.76
CA GLU A 186 -19.99 -19.79 32.49
C GLU A 186 -19.35 -19.05 31.29
N PRO A 187 -18.74 -19.78 30.32
CA PRO A 187 -18.25 -19.16 29.10
C PRO A 187 -19.37 -18.29 28.51
N PRO A 188 -19.06 -17.07 28.01
CA PRO A 188 -20.07 -16.23 27.38
C PRO A 188 -20.78 -17.07 26.32
N LYS A 189 -22.11 -17.17 26.45
CA LYS A 189 -22.93 -18.02 25.59
C LYS A 189 -22.63 -17.65 24.13
N PRO A 190 -22.42 -18.64 23.25
CA PRO A 190 -22.13 -18.36 21.85
C PRO A 190 -23.26 -17.50 21.26
N PRO A 191 -22.94 -16.57 20.34
CA PRO A 191 -23.96 -15.75 19.70
C PRO A 191 -25.00 -16.64 19.00
N PRO A 192 -26.27 -16.20 18.94
CA PRO A 192 -27.38 -17.01 18.45
C PRO A 192 -27.28 -17.34 16.95
N TYR A 193 -26.47 -16.61 16.20
CA TYR A 193 -26.18 -16.83 14.79
C TYR A 193 -24.84 -16.17 14.43
N SER A 194 -24.29 -16.52 13.27
CA SER A 194 -23.19 -15.81 12.61
C SER A 194 -23.68 -15.29 11.27
N TRP A 195 -23.01 -14.26 10.73
CA TRP A 195 -23.35 -13.76 9.40
C TRP A 195 -22.16 -13.10 8.71
N THR A 196 -22.18 -13.15 7.38
CA THR A 196 -21.22 -12.51 6.47
C THR A 196 -21.97 -11.82 5.34
N GLN A 197 -21.29 -10.91 4.63
CA GLN A 197 -21.87 -10.28 3.45
C GLN A 197 -20.87 -10.10 2.32
N THR A 198 -21.39 -10.09 1.10
CA THR A 198 -20.69 -9.62 -0.10
C THR A 198 -21.31 -8.30 -0.56
N SER A 199 -20.88 -7.76 -1.70
CA SER A 199 -21.50 -6.56 -2.29
C SER A 199 -22.97 -6.76 -2.66
N ASP A 200 -23.38 -7.98 -2.95
CA ASP A 200 -24.69 -8.35 -3.52
C ASP A 200 -25.52 -9.27 -2.61
N SER A 201 -24.93 -9.96 -1.64
CA SER A 201 -25.63 -10.93 -0.80
C SER A 201 -25.27 -10.86 0.68
N LEU A 202 -26.08 -11.50 1.52
CA LEU A 202 -25.90 -11.65 2.95
C LEU A 202 -26.17 -13.11 3.34
N THR A 203 -25.23 -13.73 4.05
CA THR A 203 -25.33 -15.12 4.49
C THR A 203 -25.46 -15.16 6.01
N ILE A 204 -26.50 -15.80 6.53
CA ILE A 204 -26.75 -15.95 7.98
C ILE A 204 -26.72 -17.43 8.30
N ALA A 205 -25.89 -17.85 9.25
CA ALA A 205 -25.81 -19.23 9.70
C ALA A 205 -26.30 -19.36 11.16
N ILE A 206 -27.27 -20.23 11.38
CA ILE A 206 -27.92 -20.45 12.68
C ILE A 206 -27.73 -21.91 13.11
N PRO A 207 -27.03 -22.18 14.22
CA PRO A 207 -26.87 -23.54 14.72
C PRO A 207 -28.19 -24.04 15.32
N LEU A 208 -28.64 -25.22 14.89
CA LEU A 208 -29.80 -25.91 15.45
C LEU A 208 -29.41 -27.35 15.85
N PRO A 209 -30.15 -28.03 16.75
CA PRO A 209 -29.90 -29.44 17.04
C PRO A 209 -29.96 -30.31 15.79
N SER A 210 -29.03 -31.26 15.63
CA SER A 210 -28.99 -32.15 14.45
C SER A 210 -30.23 -33.05 14.34
N ASN A 211 -30.99 -33.22 15.42
CA ASN A 211 -32.26 -33.94 15.41
C ASN A 211 -33.46 -33.09 14.93
N THR A 212 -33.27 -31.81 14.60
CA THR A 212 -34.33 -30.93 14.08
C THR A 212 -34.80 -31.41 12.71
N PRO A 213 -36.07 -31.83 12.55
CA PRO A 213 -36.58 -32.23 11.25
C PRO A 213 -36.80 -30.99 10.37
N LYS A 214 -36.50 -31.09 9.07
CA LYS A 214 -36.70 -29.98 8.12
C LYS A 214 -38.13 -29.44 8.12
N SER A 215 -39.14 -30.28 8.41
CA SER A 215 -40.55 -29.89 8.52
C SER A 215 -40.86 -28.99 9.73
N ALA A 216 -39.98 -28.94 10.73
CA ALA A 216 -40.09 -28.05 11.89
C ALA A 216 -39.51 -26.65 11.63
N ILE A 217 -38.79 -26.46 10.51
CA ILE A 217 -38.16 -25.18 10.15
C ILE A 217 -39.07 -24.45 9.16
N LYS A 218 -39.58 -23.28 9.58
CA LYS A 218 -40.36 -22.38 8.74
C LYS A 218 -39.58 -21.09 8.54
N VAL A 219 -39.09 -20.88 7.33
CA VAL A 219 -38.45 -19.64 6.90
C VAL A 219 -39.33 -18.97 5.87
N THR A 220 -39.57 -17.67 6.02
CA THR A 220 -40.30 -16.85 5.04
C THR A 220 -39.56 -15.54 4.83
N PHE A 221 -39.20 -15.29 3.57
CA PHE A 221 -38.59 -14.05 3.14
C PHE A 221 -39.67 -13.08 2.69
N SER A 222 -39.50 -11.81 3.04
CA SER A 222 -40.29 -10.69 2.52
C SER A 222 -39.35 -9.53 2.24
N PRO A 223 -39.74 -8.57 1.39
CA PRO A 223 -38.82 -7.52 0.93
C PRO A 223 -38.09 -6.76 2.04
N GLU A 224 -38.71 -6.59 3.21
CA GLU A 224 -38.10 -5.85 4.34
C GLU A 224 -38.03 -6.66 5.64
N THR A 225 -38.52 -7.91 5.65
CA THR A 225 -38.66 -8.68 6.89
C THR A 225 -38.31 -10.15 6.71
N LEU A 226 -37.70 -10.73 7.75
CA LEU A 226 -37.38 -12.14 7.84
C LEU A 226 -38.21 -12.81 8.93
N THR A 227 -38.84 -13.94 8.59
CA THR A 227 -39.49 -14.84 9.57
C THR A 227 -38.74 -16.17 9.62
N VAL A 228 -38.28 -16.55 10.80
CA VAL A 228 -37.66 -17.86 11.09
C VAL A 228 -38.30 -18.41 12.35
N HIS A 229 -39.03 -19.51 12.21
CA HIS A 229 -39.60 -20.26 13.32
C HIS A 229 -39.10 -21.71 13.27
N VAL A 230 -38.58 -22.18 14.39
CA VAL A 230 -38.20 -23.58 14.57
C VAL A 230 -39.08 -24.16 15.68
N ASP A 231 -39.97 -25.07 15.29
CA ASP A 231 -40.88 -25.76 16.21
C ASP A 231 -40.14 -26.96 16.84
N SER A 232 -39.51 -26.77 18.01
CA SER A 232 -38.80 -27.85 18.72
C SER A 232 -39.18 -27.88 20.21
N GLU A 233 -39.66 -29.03 20.69
CA GLU A 233 -39.99 -29.31 22.10
C GLU A 233 -38.77 -29.82 22.91
N ILE A 234 -37.56 -29.62 22.41
CA ILE A 234 -36.33 -30.20 22.99
C ILE A 234 -35.65 -29.18 23.90
N MET A 235 -35.34 -29.58 25.14
CA MET A 235 -34.48 -28.80 26.04
C MET A 235 -33.06 -28.70 25.46
N THR A 236 -32.70 -27.56 24.88
CA THR A 236 -31.38 -27.30 24.30
C THR A 236 -30.68 -26.17 25.06
N SER A 237 -29.34 -26.23 25.12
CA SER A 237 -28.50 -25.16 25.68
C SER A 237 -28.37 -23.93 24.76
N ILE A 238 -28.79 -24.06 23.50
CA ILE A 238 -28.73 -23.00 22.47
C ILE A 238 -30.12 -22.35 22.34
N PRO A 239 -30.21 -21.00 22.28
CA PRO A 239 -31.47 -20.29 22.04
C PRO A 239 -32.00 -20.60 20.64
N ILE A 240 -33.22 -21.15 20.59
CA ILE A 240 -33.90 -21.46 19.32
C ILE A 240 -34.38 -20.14 18.68
N PRO A 241 -34.06 -19.86 17.40
CA PRO A 241 -34.45 -18.63 16.74
C PRO A 241 -35.97 -18.56 16.59
N ARG A 242 -36.55 -17.45 17.06
CA ARG A 242 -37.97 -17.10 16.88
C ARG A 242 -38.08 -15.68 16.35
N TYR A 243 -37.76 -15.51 15.07
CA TYR A 243 -37.92 -14.24 14.38
C TYR A 243 -39.27 -14.22 13.69
N SER A 244 -40.17 -13.32 14.10
CA SER A 244 -41.49 -13.16 13.50
C SER A 244 -41.58 -11.82 12.80
N ALA A 245 -41.62 -11.82 11.47
CA ALA A 245 -41.60 -10.61 10.64
C ALA A 245 -40.55 -9.57 11.10
N LYS A 246 -39.35 -10.06 11.47
CA LYS A 246 -38.30 -9.20 12.02
C LYS A 246 -37.74 -8.33 10.91
N ARG A 247 -37.70 -7.02 11.13
CA ARG A 247 -37.27 -6.04 10.14
C ARG A 247 -35.77 -6.18 9.88
N LEU A 248 -35.42 -6.34 8.62
CA LEU A 248 -34.02 -6.36 8.17
C LEU A 248 -33.48 -4.92 8.11
N TRP A 249 -32.16 -4.77 8.10
CA TRP A 249 -31.54 -3.45 8.05
C TRP A 249 -31.87 -2.69 6.76
N ASP A 250 -31.90 -3.38 5.62
CA ASP A 250 -32.34 -2.86 4.31
C ASP A 250 -33.12 -3.93 3.54
N GLY A 251 -33.61 -3.58 2.34
CA GLY A 251 -34.43 -4.44 1.50
C GLY A 251 -33.68 -5.63 0.90
N ILE A 252 -34.39 -6.75 0.74
CA ILE A 252 -33.92 -7.98 0.09
C ILE A 252 -34.83 -8.40 -1.08
N SER A 253 -34.26 -9.12 -2.04
CA SER A 253 -35.02 -9.81 -3.08
C SER A 253 -35.54 -11.15 -2.55
N ALA A 254 -36.78 -11.13 -2.02
CA ALA A 254 -37.40 -12.32 -1.43
C ALA A 254 -37.57 -13.49 -2.43
N SER A 255 -37.65 -13.21 -3.73
CA SER A 255 -37.81 -14.23 -4.78
C SER A 255 -36.52 -15.01 -5.09
N SER A 256 -35.36 -14.42 -4.82
CA SER A 256 -34.05 -15.05 -5.09
C SER A 256 -33.32 -15.48 -3.81
N SER A 257 -33.77 -15.00 -2.65
CA SER A 257 -33.32 -15.47 -1.33
C SER A 257 -33.79 -16.91 -1.05
N PHE A 258 -32.92 -17.73 -0.46
CA PHE A 258 -33.21 -19.13 -0.14
C PHE A 258 -32.55 -19.57 1.17
N TRP A 259 -32.86 -20.77 1.64
CA TRP A 259 -32.22 -21.35 2.82
C TRP A 259 -31.87 -22.82 2.61
N THR A 260 -30.82 -23.27 3.28
CA THR A 260 -30.37 -24.66 3.32
C THR A 260 -30.34 -25.15 4.78
N TRP A 261 -30.50 -26.46 4.96
CA TRP A 261 -30.39 -27.10 6.26
C TRP A 261 -29.48 -28.30 6.10
N ASP A 262 -28.32 -28.23 6.75
CA ASP A 262 -27.35 -29.29 6.82
C ASP A 262 -27.43 -29.99 8.18
N ARG A 263 -27.68 -31.30 8.16
CA ARG A 263 -27.83 -32.13 9.36
C ARG A 263 -26.50 -32.74 9.82
N GLU A 264 -25.51 -32.80 8.94
CA GLU A 264 -24.27 -33.58 9.10
C GLU A 264 -23.05 -32.73 9.46
N ALA A 265 -23.24 -31.43 9.70
CA ALA A 265 -22.17 -30.51 10.07
C ALA A 265 -21.40 -30.93 11.35
N GLU A 266 -22.08 -31.45 12.40
CA GLU A 266 -21.46 -32.06 13.59
C GLU A 266 -22.36 -33.15 14.21
N HIS A 267 -21.79 -34.13 14.92
CA HIS A 267 -22.54 -35.26 15.53
C HIS A 267 -23.67 -34.86 16.51
N ALA A 268 -23.75 -33.59 16.95
CA ALA A 268 -24.79 -33.07 17.85
C ALA A 268 -25.61 -31.87 17.31
N PHE A 269 -25.10 -31.12 16.32
CA PHE A 269 -25.73 -29.89 15.79
C PHE A 269 -25.70 -29.87 14.26
N GLY A 270 -26.75 -29.31 13.66
CA GLY A 270 -26.83 -29.01 12.23
C GLY A 270 -26.88 -27.50 12.00
N LEU A 271 -26.68 -27.08 10.75
CA LEU A 271 -26.56 -25.68 10.37
C LEU A 271 -27.71 -25.25 9.45
N LEU A 272 -28.47 -24.24 9.87
CA LEU A 272 -29.46 -23.56 9.04
C LEU A 272 -28.82 -22.33 8.42
N THR A 273 -28.59 -22.34 7.12
CA THR A 273 -27.96 -21.23 6.39
C THR A 273 -29.01 -20.51 5.55
N LEU A 274 -29.10 -19.19 5.73
CA LEU A 274 -29.98 -18.30 4.98
C LEU A 274 -29.13 -17.48 4.02
N TYR A 275 -29.49 -17.49 2.74
CA TYR A 275 -28.87 -16.69 1.69
C TYR A 275 -29.86 -15.62 1.27
N LEU A 276 -29.52 -14.36 1.56
CA LEU A 276 -30.35 -13.20 1.27
C LEU A 276 -29.70 -12.38 0.16
N ASP A 277 -30.44 -12.14 -0.91
CA ASP A 277 -29.98 -11.25 -1.99
C ASP A 277 -30.37 -9.81 -1.66
N LYS A 278 -29.40 -8.90 -1.67
CA LYS A 278 -29.64 -7.48 -1.39
C LYS A 278 -30.46 -6.87 -2.51
N GLN A 279 -31.45 -6.06 -2.17
CA GLN A 279 -32.18 -5.28 -3.16
C GLN A 279 -31.31 -4.17 -3.77
N HIS A 280 -30.32 -3.67 -3.01
CA HIS A 280 -29.40 -2.62 -3.42
C HIS A 280 -27.94 -3.13 -3.38
N GLU A 281 -27.43 -3.54 -4.53
CA GLU A 281 -26.02 -3.93 -4.69
C GLU A 281 -25.06 -2.80 -4.28
N GLY A 282 -23.94 -3.17 -3.66
CA GLY A 282 -22.92 -2.23 -3.17
C GLY A 282 -23.20 -1.64 -1.77
N THR A 283 -24.36 -1.93 -1.19
CA THR A 283 -24.71 -1.44 0.15
C THR A 283 -24.13 -2.34 1.24
N LYS A 284 -23.26 -1.79 2.11
CA LYS A 284 -22.70 -2.51 3.26
C LYS A 284 -23.64 -2.42 4.46
N TRP A 285 -24.10 -3.57 4.94
CA TRP A 285 -24.97 -3.66 6.11
C TRP A 285 -24.09 -3.61 7.36
N PRO A 286 -24.33 -2.72 8.33
CA PRO A 286 -23.62 -2.73 9.61
C PRO A 286 -24.12 -3.86 10.53
N GLN A 287 -25.35 -4.33 10.32
CA GLN A 287 -26.01 -5.39 11.09
C GLN A 287 -27.13 -6.05 10.25
N VAL A 288 -27.56 -7.25 10.62
CA VAL A 288 -28.62 -8.01 9.90
C VAL A 288 -30.01 -7.42 10.10
N PHE A 289 -30.34 -7.02 11.33
CA PHE A 289 -31.68 -6.56 11.70
C PHE A 289 -31.69 -5.07 11.97
N ALA A 290 -32.79 -4.37 11.66
CA ALA A 290 -32.94 -2.96 12.02
C ALA A 290 -33.02 -2.80 13.55
N PRO A 291 -32.47 -1.72 14.13
CA PRO A 291 -32.55 -1.51 15.57
C PRO A 291 -34.01 -1.29 15.96
N THR A 292 -34.50 -2.02 16.97
CA THR A 292 -35.82 -1.82 17.55
C THR A 292 -35.68 -1.40 19.01
N ASP A 293 -36.66 -0.66 19.54
CA ASP A 293 -36.66 -0.15 20.93
C ASP A 293 -36.71 -1.25 22.02
N ASN A 294 -36.72 -2.53 21.63
CA ASN A 294 -36.72 -3.68 22.54
C ASN A 294 -35.31 -4.24 22.70
N SER A 295 -34.79 -4.16 23.92
CA SER A 295 -33.40 -4.41 24.35
C SER A 295 -32.94 -5.89 24.35
N ASP A 296 -33.61 -6.79 23.65
CA ASP A 296 -33.29 -8.23 23.65
C ASP A 296 -32.54 -8.70 22.39
N ASP A 297 -32.30 -7.80 21.44
CA ASP A 297 -31.57 -8.11 20.21
C ASP A 297 -30.06 -8.06 20.46
N VAL A 298 -29.44 -9.24 20.53
CA VAL A 298 -27.98 -9.39 20.60
C VAL A 298 -27.38 -8.91 19.28
N GLU A 299 -26.62 -7.82 19.33
CA GLU A 299 -25.87 -7.29 18.19
C GLU A 299 -24.71 -8.25 17.86
N VAL A 300 -24.87 -9.03 16.80
CA VAL A 300 -23.83 -9.93 16.29
C VAL A 300 -23.03 -9.19 15.22
N LEU A 301 -21.74 -8.96 15.48
CA LEU A 301 -20.82 -8.39 14.50
C LEU A 301 -20.63 -9.34 13.31
N GLU A 302 -20.23 -8.80 12.16
CA GLU A 302 -19.87 -9.62 11.00
C GLU A 302 -18.74 -10.60 11.38
N THR A 303 -19.01 -11.90 11.25
CA THR A 303 -18.11 -12.96 11.70
C THR A 303 -17.86 -13.94 10.56
N LEU A 304 -16.62 -14.42 10.40
CA LEU A 304 -16.30 -15.52 9.49
C LEU A 304 -17.16 -16.75 9.78
N ASP A 305 -17.48 -17.53 8.74
CA ASP A 305 -18.35 -18.71 8.83
C ASP A 305 -17.82 -19.70 9.90
N PRO A 306 -18.68 -20.22 10.81
CA PRO A 306 -18.27 -21.18 11.83
C PRO A 306 -17.59 -22.44 11.29
N SER A 307 -17.90 -22.87 10.06
CA SER A 307 -17.27 -24.01 9.39
C SER A 307 -15.81 -23.73 9.02
N GLU A 308 -15.51 -22.51 8.57
CA GLU A 308 -14.14 -22.03 8.30
C GLU A 308 -13.35 -21.86 9.61
N LEU A 309 -14.00 -21.31 10.64
CA LEU A 309 -13.40 -21.22 11.98
C LEU A 309 -13.12 -22.61 12.58
N TRP A 310 -13.94 -23.62 12.27
CA TRP A 310 -13.70 -25.00 12.69
C TRP A 310 -12.49 -25.61 11.98
N HIS A 311 -12.34 -25.42 10.66
CA HIS A 311 -11.14 -25.85 9.94
C HIS A 311 -9.86 -25.20 10.48
N VAL A 312 -9.93 -23.91 10.83
CA VAL A 312 -8.83 -23.19 11.48
C VAL A 312 -8.56 -23.74 12.89
N ARG A 313 -9.62 -24.09 13.64
CA ARG A 313 -9.50 -24.64 15.00
C ARG A 313 -8.97 -26.07 15.02
N GLU A 314 -9.39 -26.93 14.10
CA GLU A 314 -8.89 -28.30 13.92
C GLU A 314 -7.42 -28.29 13.48
N ALA A 315 -7.06 -27.39 12.56
CA ALA A 315 -5.67 -27.17 12.17
C ALA A 315 -4.82 -26.74 13.38
N LEU A 316 -5.28 -25.75 14.16
CA LEU A 316 -4.60 -25.28 15.37
C LEU A 316 -4.52 -26.35 16.48
N GLU A 317 -5.56 -27.16 16.65
CA GLU A 317 -5.61 -28.24 17.65
C GLU A 317 -4.62 -29.37 17.30
N LYS A 318 -4.46 -29.69 16.02
CA LYS A 318 -3.46 -30.64 15.51
C LYS A 318 -2.02 -30.18 15.72
N TYR A 319 -1.74 -28.88 15.60
CA TYR A 319 -0.41 -28.32 15.87
C TYR A 319 -0.10 -28.21 17.37
N THR A 320 -1.12 -27.95 18.20
CA THR A 320 -0.93 -27.75 19.65
C THR A 320 -0.87 -29.06 20.43
N THR A 321 -1.54 -30.12 19.98
CA THR A 321 -1.34 -31.48 20.53
C THR A 321 0.07 -32.00 20.27
N ALA A 322 0.61 -31.80 19.06
CA ALA A 322 1.99 -32.17 18.72
C ALA A 322 3.05 -31.41 19.56
N LEU A 323 2.77 -30.17 19.96
CA LEU A 323 3.64 -29.38 20.85
C LEU A 323 3.58 -29.82 22.32
N ARG A 324 2.45 -30.40 22.75
CA ARG A 324 2.19 -30.75 24.16
C ARG A 324 2.65 -32.16 24.53
N GLU A 325 2.62 -33.11 23.59
CA GLU A 325 3.01 -34.50 23.84
C GLU A 325 4.50 -34.77 23.59
N GLY A 326 5.22 -33.82 22.98
CA GLY A 326 6.67 -33.94 22.76
C GLY A 326 7.08 -35.13 21.88
N GLU A 327 6.13 -35.74 21.17
CA GLU A 327 6.39 -36.76 20.17
C GLU A 327 6.54 -36.12 18.79
N ASP A 328 7.71 -36.35 18.20
CA ASP A 328 8.08 -35.92 16.87
C ASP A 328 7.07 -36.45 15.83
N ALA A 329 6.17 -35.59 15.35
CA ALA A 329 5.23 -35.93 14.27
C ALA A 329 5.90 -36.22 12.90
N SER A 330 7.23 -36.36 12.84
CA SER A 330 7.98 -36.65 11.62
C SER A 330 8.65 -38.03 11.59
N GLY A 331 8.70 -38.78 12.69
CA GLY A 331 9.28 -40.13 12.71
C GLY A 331 10.72 -40.24 12.15
N LEU A 332 11.49 -39.14 12.11
CA LEU A 332 12.78 -39.10 11.42
C LEU A 332 13.95 -38.49 12.22
N GLY A 333 13.82 -38.30 13.53
CA GLY A 333 14.98 -38.20 14.44
C GLY A 333 16.10 -37.23 14.02
N LEU A 334 15.78 -35.97 13.72
CA LEU A 334 16.75 -34.90 13.51
C LEU A 334 16.26 -33.62 14.21
N GLY A 335 17.02 -33.18 15.22
CA GLY A 335 16.64 -32.10 16.12
C GLY A 335 16.61 -30.69 15.51
N ARG A 336 15.99 -29.77 16.26
CA ARG A 336 15.98 -28.30 16.12
C ARG A 336 15.94 -27.77 14.68
N GLY A 337 14.71 -27.55 14.22
CA GLY A 337 14.40 -26.72 13.06
C GLY A 337 13.07 -27.16 12.51
N VAL A 338 12.00 -26.45 12.86
CA VAL A 338 10.71 -26.60 12.18
C VAL A 338 10.99 -26.23 10.71
N PRO A 339 10.88 -27.17 9.75
CA PRO A 339 10.88 -26.79 8.35
C PRO A 339 9.58 -26.02 8.12
N SER A 340 9.70 -24.81 7.61
CA SER A 340 8.56 -24.04 7.12
C SER A 340 7.75 -24.92 6.17
N LEU A 341 6.45 -25.06 6.41
CA LEU A 341 5.49 -25.75 5.53
C LEU A 341 5.32 -25.06 4.15
N ALA A 342 6.14 -24.06 3.83
CA ALA A 342 6.15 -23.33 2.56
C ALA A 342 7.35 -23.68 1.66
N GLU A 343 7.89 -24.89 1.76
CA GLU A 343 8.92 -25.38 0.83
C GLU A 343 8.32 -26.43 -0.12
N GLY A 344 7.47 -25.98 -1.05
CA GLY A 344 7.02 -26.83 -2.17
C GLY A 344 5.70 -26.46 -2.84
N GLU A 345 4.79 -25.75 -2.16
CA GLU A 345 3.57 -25.23 -2.78
C GLU A 345 3.86 -23.81 -3.29
N VAL A 346 3.91 -23.67 -4.62
CA VAL A 346 3.98 -22.37 -5.27
C VAL A 346 2.62 -21.70 -5.06
N ASP A 347 2.59 -20.72 -4.14
CA ASP A 347 1.42 -19.90 -3.80
C ASP A 347 0.67 -19.42 -5.04
N VAL A 348 -0.66 -19.53 -5.01
CA VAL A 348 -1.56 -19.06 -6.07
C VAL A 348 -1.90 -17.56 -5.92
N GLU A 349 -1.25 -16.82 -5.01
CA GLU A 349 -1.54 -15.39 -4.73
C GLU A 349 -0.29 -14.48 -4.76
N VAL A 350 0.75 -14.86 -5.52
CA VAL A 350 2.01 -14.07 -5.63
C VAL A 350 1.77 -12.66 -6.19
N ASP A 351 0.70 -12.42 -6.93
CA ASP A 351 0.36 -11.13 -7.50
C ASP A 351 -0.35 -10.18 -6.52
N GLU A 352 -0.97 -10.68 -5.43
CA GLU A 352 -1.69 -9.85 -4.45
C GLU A 352 -0.80 -8.77 -3.83
N THR A 353 0.45 -9.12 -3.53
CA THR A 353 1.45 -8.23 -2.90
C THR A 353 2.26 -7.39 -3.90
N VAL A 354 1.92 -7.42 -5.19
CA VAL A 354 2.67 -6.70 -6.23
C VAL A 354 2.32 -5.22 -6.27
N GLY A 355 3.37 -4.41 -6.33
CA GLY A 355 3.30 -2.96 -6.34
C GLY A 355 3.85 -2.38 -5.05
N ARG A 356 3.93 -1.06 -4.99
CA ARG A 356 4.22 -0.35 -3.76
C ARG A 356 2.93 0.26 -3.25
N THR A 357 2.60 0.00 -2.00
CA THR A 357 1.57 0.77 -1.30
C THR A 357 1.98 2.24 -1.31
N ALA A 358 1.07 3.09 -1.76
CA ALA A 358 1.33 4.50 -1.96
C ALA A 358 0.14 5.35 -1.51
N CYS A 359 0.44 6.51 -0.94
CA CYS A 359 -0.50 7.53 -0.53
C CYS A 359 -0.20 8.83 -1.29
N LEU A 360 -1.25 9.55 -1.67
CA LEU A 360 -1.14 10.88 -2.27
C LEU A 360 -1.17 11.94 -1.18
N THR A 361 -0.23 12.89 -1.25
CA THR A 361 -0.25 14.12 -0.44
C THR A 361 -0.11 15.33 -1.35
N TRP A 362 -1.00 16.30 -1.17
CA TRP A 362 -0.97 17.57 -1.88
C TRP A 362 -0.56 18.70 -0.94
N VAL A 363 0.35 19.55 -1.41
CA VAL A 363 0.84 20.73 -0.68
C VAL A 363 0.77 21.92 -1.62
N ALA A 364 0.12 23.02 -1.22
CA ALA A 364 0.13 24.26 -1.97
C ALA A 364 1.49 24.98 -1.83
N GLU A 365 1.78 25.95 -2.70
CA GLU A 365 2.99 26.81 -2.62
C GLU A 365 3.22 27.44 -1.25
N ASN A 366 2.14 27.89 -0.59
CA ASN A 366 2.18 28.48 0.74
C ASN A 366 2.33 27.42 1.87
N GLY A 367 2.53 26.15 1.51
CA GLY A 367 2.62 25.04 2.44
C GLY A 367 1.30 24.51 2.95
N SER A 368 0.16 25.14 2.68
CA SER A 368 -1.16 24.66 3.14
C SER A 368 -1.67 23.46 2.33
N ILE A 369 -2.72 22.80 2.82
CA ILE A 369 -3.43 21.76 2.06
C ILE A 369 -4.38 22.45 1.07
N PRO A 370 -4.34 22.15 -0.23
CA PRO A 370 -5.26 22.77 -1.19
C PRO A 370 -6.74 22.53 -0.84
N THR A 371 -7.57 23.56 -0.97
CA THR A 371 -8.99 23.52 -0.53
C THR A 371 -9.83 22.48 -1.27
N TRP A 372 -9.46 22.13 -2.50
CA TRP A 372 -10.10 21.10 -3.31
C TRP A 372 -9.67 19.68 -2.90
N PHE A 373 -8.58 19.53 -2.16
CA PHE A 373 -8.10 18.24 -1.66
C PHE A 373 -8.64 18.00 -0.25
N LYS A 374 -9.74 17.23 -0.15
CA LYS A 374 -10.31 16.86 1.15
C LYS A 374 -9.48 15.75 1.80
N ASN A 375 -8.77 16.11 2.86
CA ASN A 375 -7.80 15.30 3.58
C ASN A 375 -8.41 14.18 4.46
N SER A 376 -9.66 13.77 4.23
CA SER A 376 -10.44 13.05 5.26
C SER A 376 -10.05 11.59 5.46
N GLU A 377 -9.54 10.88 4.44
CA GLU A 377 -9.20 9.45 4.58
C GLU A 377 -7.95 9.08 3.80
N GLU A 378 -7.00 8.40 4.46
CA GLU A 378 -5.84 7.79 3.83
C GLU A 378 -6.30 6.57 3.03
N ILE A 379 -6.50 6.77 1.73
CA ILE A 379 -6.81 5.69 0.81
C ILE A 379 -5.49 5.28 0.15
N PRO A 380 -4.78 4.29 0.69
CA PRO A 380 -3.62 3.74 0.03
C PRO A 380 -4.04 3.04 -1.27
N PHE A 381 -3.18 3.09 -2.28
CA PHE A 381 -3.33 2.36 -3.53
C PHE A 381 -2.04 1.62 -3.88
N GLN A 382 -2.15 0.61 -4.72
CA GLN A 382 -0.99 -0.16 -5.17
C GLN A 382 -0.41 0.44 -6.45
N LEU A 383 0.71 1.13 -6.32
CA LEU A 383 1.42 1.76 -7.43
C LEU A 383 2.36 0.75 -8.11
N LEU A 384 2.14 0.52 -9.40
CA LEU A 384 2.96 -0.38 -10.22
C LEU A 384 4.10 0.35 -10.93
N SER A 385 3.86 1.57 -11.41
CA SER A 385 4.85 2.30 -12.22
C SER A 385 4.66 3.82 -12.19
N THR A 386 5.77 4.55 -12.25
CA THR A 386 5.82 6.02 -12.37
C THR A 386 6.40 6.43 -13.73
N PRO A 387 6.20 7.67 -14.20
CA PRO A 387 6.80 8.11 -15.45
C PRO A 387 8.32 7.98 -15.40
N ILE A 388 8.95 7.66 -16.54
CA ILE A 388 10.40 7.57 -16.60
C ILE A 388 11.03 8.98 -16.43
N PRO A 389 11.99 9.16 -15.51
CA PRO A 389 12.63 10.45 -15.30
C PRO A 389 13.36 10.93 -16.56
N GLY A 390 13.27 12.23 -16.87
CA GLY A 390 14.01 12.85 -17.98
C GLY A 390 13.30 12.88 -19.35
N ILE A 391 12.10 12.30 -19.46
CA ILE A 391 11.22 12.52 -20.62
C ILE A 391 10.16 13.55 -20.27
N GLU A 392 10.09 14.63 -21.05
CA GLU A 392 9.00 15.60 -20.95
C GLU A 392 7.68 14.94 -21.34
N SER A 393 6.78 14.83 -20.37
CA SER A 393 5.41 14.40 -20.61
C SER A 393 4.50 15.61 -20.43
N THR A 394 3.59 15.82 -21.39
CA THR A 394 2.60 16.91 -21.35
C THR A 394 1.59 16.76 -20.22
N SER A 395 1.49 15.55 -19.65
CA SER A 395 0.60 15.24 -18.53
C SER A 395 1.27 14.23 -17.61
N MET A 396 0.94 14.31 -16.32
CA MET A 396 1.40 13.36 -15.33
C MET A 396 0.60 12.06 -15.45
N SER A 397 1.26 10.92 -15.39
CA SER A 397 0.61 9.61 -15.42
C SER A 397 1.12 8.68 -14.33
N LEU A 398 0.25 7.79 -13.86
CA LEU A 398 0.58 6.72 -12.91
C LEU A 398 -0.03 5.42 -13.40
N ILE A 399 0.65 4.30 -13.15
CA ILE A 399 0.05 2.97 -13.35
C ILE A 399 -0.29 2.38 -12.00
N VAL A 400 -1.57 2.19 -11.77
CA VAL A 400 -2.13 1.64 -10.53
C VAL A 400 -2.60 0.22 -10.80
N LYS A 401 -2.39 -0.67 -9.84
CA LYS A 401 -2.89 -2.04 -9.90
C LYS A 401 -4.41 -2.02 -9.82
N ASN A 402 -5.06 -2.69 -10.75
CA ASN A 402 -6.47 -3.01 -10.70
C ASN A 402 -6.62 -4.51 -10.99
N HIS A 403 -6.81 -5.31 -9.94
CA HIS A 403 -6.73 -6.78 -10.02
C HIS A 403 -5.41 -7.22 -10.68
N LEU A 404 -5.49 -7.95 -11.79
CA LEU A 404 -4.34 -8.43 -12.56
C LEU A 404 -3.69 -7.32 -13.42
N ASP A 405 -4.45 -6.29 -13.78
CA ASP A 405 -4.08 -5.30 -14.76
C ASP A 405 -3.39 -4.07 -14.15
N GLY A 406 -2.63 -3.35 -14.99
CA GLY A 406 -2.11 -2.03 -14.67
C GLY A 406 -2.90 -0.95 -15.40
N THR A 407 -3.81 -0.28 -14.69
CA THR A 407 -4.59 0.84 -15.23
C THR A 407 -3.76 2.12 -15.21
N VAL A 408 -3.66 2.79 -16.35
CA VAL A 408 -2.95 4.07 -16.52
C VAL A 408 -3.92 5.20 -16.22
N TYR A 409 -3.60 6.00 -15.21
CA TYR A 409 -4.31 7.22 -14.87
C TYR A 409 -3.47 8.42 -15.27
N THR A 410 -4.09 9.38 -15.95
CA THR A 410 -3.48 10.65 -16.33
C THR A 410 -4.13 11.78 -15.54
N LEU A 411 -3.33 12.72 -15.07
CA LEU A 411 -3.82 13.88 -14.34
C LEU A 411 -4.22 15.00 -15.30
N GLU A 412 -5.51 15.31 -15.34
CA GLU A 412 -6.06 16.41 -16.13
C GLU A 412 -6.18 17.68 -15.28
N THR A 413 -5.55 18.77 -15.74
CA THR A 413 -5.56 20.06 -15.03
C THR A 413 -6.07 21.24 -15.86
N GLN A 414 -6.28 21.07 -17.19
CA GLN A 414 -6.56 22.21 -18.08
C GLN A 414 -8.04 22.63 -18.14
N ASN A 415 -8.97 21.71 -17.88
CA ASN A 415 -10.41 21.95 -18.08
C ASN A 415 -11.23 21.96 -16.78
N SER A 416 -10.57 21.80 -15.62
CA SER A 416 -11.22 21.59 -14.33
C SER A 416 -10.65 22.55 -13.28
N ALA A 417 -11.50 23.05 -12.39
CA ALA A 417 -11.08 23.90 -11.26
C ALA A 417 -10.20 23.16 -10.23
N PHE A 418 -10.15 21.83 -10.30
CA PHE A 418 -9.37 20.94 -9.47
C PHE A 418 -8.83 19.78 -10.32
N PRO A 419 -7.69 19.16 -9.95
CA PRO A 419 -7.12 18.05 -10.70
C PRO A 419 -8.03 16.82 -10.67
N VAL A 420 -8.17 16.15 -11.81
CA VAL A 420 -8.92 14.89 -11.93
C VAL A 420 -8.02 13.82 -12.53
N TRP A 421 -7.96 12.66 -11.88
CA TRP A 421 -7.32 11.48 -12.44
C TRP A 421 -8.30 10.78 -13.39
N THR A 422 -7.94 10.67 -14.67
CA THR A 422 -8.73 9.98 -15.69
C THR A 422 -8.03 8.71 -16.14
N HIS A 423 -8.77 7.61 -16.21
CA HIS A 423 -8.26 6.36 -16.76
C HIS A 423 -8.13 6.50 -18.28
N THR A 424 -6.91 6.35 -18.81
CA THR A 424 -6.61 6.60 -20.23
C THR A 424 -6.25 5.34 -21.00
N SER A 425 -5.66 4.33 -20.34
CA SER A 425 -5.30 3.06 -20.96
C SER A 425 -5.04 1.97 -19.92
N THR A 426 -4.87 0.72 -20.36
CA THR A 426 -4.60 -0.42 -19.48
C THR A 426 -3.49 -1.29 -20.07
N PHE A 427 -2.53 -1.67 -19.23
CA PHE A 427 -1.59 -2.75 -19.50
C PHE A 427 -2.15 -4.04 -18.91
N SER A 428 -2.65 -4.91 -19.79
CA SER A 428 -3.22 -6.21 -19.38
C SER A 428 -2.19 -7.06 -18.66
N ALA A 429 -2.62 -7.75 -17.60
CA ALA A 429 -1.82 -8.65 -16.76
C ALA A 429 -0.49 -8.09 -16.24
N LEU A 430 -0.37 -6.76 -16.10
CA LEU A 430 0.89 -6.14 -15.69
C LEU A 430 1.33 -6.59 -14.30
N SER A 431 0.40 -6.71 -13.34
CA SER A 431 0.76 -7.14 -11.99
C SER A 431 1.33 -8.56 -11.96
N PHE A 432 0.76 -9.48 -12.75
CA PHE A 432 1.30 -10.82 -12.94
C PHE A 432 2.72 -10.80 -13.52
N VAL A 433 2.96 -9.97 -14.54
CA VAL A 433 4.29 -9.82 -15.14
C VAL A 433 5.30 -9.30 -14.12
N LEU A 434 4.90 -8.32 -13.31
CA LEU A 434 5.74 -7.74 -12.26
C LEU A 434 5.95 -8.69 -11.07
N ALA A 435 4.98 -9.56 -10.75
CA ALA A 435 5.10 -10.61 -9.73
C ALA A 435 6.30 -11.54 -9.99
N SER A 436 6.59 -11.80 -11.26
CA SER A 436 7.72 -12.64 -11.67
C SER A 436 9.10 -11.97 -11.53
N LYS A 437 9.16 -10.68 -11.13
CA LYS A 437 10.41 -9.91 -11.05
C LYS A 437 10.93 -9.85 -9.63
N ARG A 438 12.25 -9.98 -9.48
CA ARG A 438 12.89 -10.02 -8.15
C ARG A 438 13.08 -8.63 -7.52
N ASP A 439 13.14 -7.60 -8.35
CA ASP A 439 13.33 -6.21 -7.92
C ASP A 439 12.46 -5.30 -8.78
N THR A 440 11.50 -4.63 -8.16
CA THR A 440 10.55 -3.71 -8.81
C THR A 440 10.78 -2.25 -8.44
N ARG A 441 11.87 -1.94 -7.71
CA ARG A 441 12.17 -0.57 -7.24
C ARG A 441 12.25 0.45 -8.37
N PHE A 442 12.75 0.02 -9.52
CA PHE A 442 12.86 0.82 -10.74
C PHE A 442 11.87 0.30 -11.78
N THR A 443 10.60 0.64 -11.59
CA THR A 443 9.54 0.34 -12.57
C THR A 443 8.99 1.66 -13.10
N PHE A 444 9.27 1.92 -14.38
CA PHE A 444 8.92 3.17 -15.05
C PHE A 444 8.04 2.93 -16.27
N HIS A 445 7.39 3.97 -16.78
CA HIS A 445 6.60 3.86 -18.01
C HIS A 445 6.77 5.06 -18.94
N THR A 446 6.50 4.78 -20.21
CA THR A 446 6.17 5.73 -21.27
C THR A 446 4.74 5.43 -21.73
N PRO A 447 4.12 6.23 -22.62
CA PRO A 447 2.78 5.95 -23.13
C PRO A 447 2.64 4.57 -23.80
N GLU A 448 3.73 4.01 -24.31
CA GLU A 448 3.72 2.77 -25.10
C GLU A 448 4.24 1.54 -24.32
N ALA A 449 4.98 1.74 -23.23
CA ALA A 449 5.69 0.65 -22.57
C ALA A 449 5.94 0.87 -21.07
N VAL A 450 5.97 -0.23 -20.33
CA VAL A 450 6.44 -0.32 -18.95
C VAL A 450 7.82 -0.98 -18.94
N PHE A 451 8.74 -0.43 -18.16
CA PHE A 451 10.11 -0.86 -18.03
C PHE A 451 10.35 -1.28 -16.58
N ALA A 452 10.56 -2.58 -16.34
CA ALA A 452 10.93 -3.09 -15.03
C ALA A 452 12.44 -3.42 -15.04
N PHE A 453 13.22 -2.64 -14.28
CA PHE A 453 14.67 -2.82 -14.18
C PHE A 453 15.02 -3.62 -12.94
N GLU A 454 15.76 -4.70 -13.14
CA GLU A 454 16.30 -5.49 -12.04
C GLU A 454 17.66 -4.94 -11.57
N GLY A 455 17.76 -4.65 -10.28
CA GLY A 455 19.03 -4.38 -9.63
C GLY A 455 19.89 -5.64 -9.61
N GLY A 456 20.92 -5.68 -10.45
CA GLY A 456 21.89 -6.77 -10.45
C GLY A 456 22.43 -7.04 -9.05
N ILE A 457 22.44 -8.31 -8.64
CA ILE A 457 23.14 -8.76 -7.43
C ILE A 457 24.58 -9.06 -7.85
N ARG A 458 25.57 -8.84 -6.97
CA ARG A 458 26.99 -9.14 -7.25
C ARG A 458 27.14 -10.49 -7.98
N ASN A 459 27.70 -10.46 -9.19
CA ASN A 459 27.90 -11.59 -10.12
C ASN A 459 26.66 -12.11 -10.90
N ARG A 460 25.49 -11.48 -10.76
CA ARG A 460 24.32 -11.66 -11.63
C ARG A 460 23.95 -10.30 -12.21
N GLY A 461 24.26 -10.10 -13.48
CA GLY A 461 23.90 -8.88 -14.21
C GLY A 461 22.42 -8.50 -14.09
N GLY A 462 22.10 -7.23 -14.34
CA GLY A 462 20.74 -6.70 -14.32
C GLY A 462 20.11 -6.72 -15.71
N ASN A 463 18.80 -6.95 -15.77
CA ASN A 463 18.01 -6.87 -17.01
C ASN A 463 16.95 -5.77 -16.89
N VAL A 464 16.53 -5.25 -18.05
CA VAL A 464 15.30 -4.48 -18.17
C VAL A 464 14.29 -5.32 -18.95
N TYR A 465 13.11 -5.48 -18.37
CA TYR A 465 11.97 -6.13 -18.98
C TYR A 465 11.07 -5.04 -19.54
N ILE A 466 10.86 -5.05 -20.86
CA ILE A 466 10.07 -4.06 -21.58
C ILE A 466 8.72 -4.70 -21.91
N TYR A 467 7.70 -4.20 -21.23
CA TYR A 467 6.31 -4.60 -21.41
C TYR A 467 5.55 -3.55 -22.24
N ARG A 468 5.29 -3.84 -23.52
CA ARG A 468 4.57 -2.94 -24.44
C ARG A 468 3.08 -3.19 -24.41
N SER A 469 2.29 -2.12 -24.54
CA SER A 469 0.85 -2.23 -24.76
C SER A 469 0.56 -2.70 -26.19
N ALA A 470 -0.53 -3.44 -26.35
CA ALA A 470 -1.07 -3.80 -27.65
C ALA A 470 -2.34 -2.96 -27.90
N PRO A 471 -2.58 -2.50 -29.14
CA PRO A 471 -3.89 -2.01 -29.52
C PRO A 471 -4.97 -3.07 -29.26
N PRO A 472 -6.22 -2.67 -28.95
CA PRO A 472 -7.32 -3.61 -28.70
C PRO A 472 -7.60 -4.60 -29.85
N SER A 473 -7.17 -4.25 -31.07
CA SER A 473 -7.32 -5.08 -32.26
C SER A 473 -6.30 -6.23 -32.36
N THR A 474 -5.30 -6.27 -31.48
CA THR A 474 -4.20 -7.25 -31.54
C THR A 474 -4.15 -8.13 -30.30
N GLN A 475 -4.00 -9.44 -30.49
CA GLN A 475 -3.90 -10.41 -29.39
C GLN A 475 -2.49 -10.51 -28.80
N TRP A 476 -1.48 -9.94 -29.47
CA TRP A 476 -0.08 -10.04 -29.08
C TRP A 476 0.60 -8.67 -29.11
N ALA A 477 1.45 -8.40 -28.13
CA ALA A 477 2.34 -7.25 -28.09
C ALA A 477 3.81 -7.71 -28.06
N LYS A 478 4.69 -6.88 -28.64
CA LYS A 478 6.12 -7.17 -28.69
C LYS A 478 6.76 -6.88 -27.33
N GLN A 479 7.14 -7.95 -26.64
CA GLN A 479 7.89 -7.85 -25.39
C GLN A 479 9.39 -8.02 -25.64
N ALA A 480 10.22 -7.39 -24.80
CA ALA A 480 11.67 -7.49 -24.93
C ALA A 480 12.36 -7.57 -23.57
N ILE A 481 13.52 -8.21 -23.54
CA ILE A 481 14.41 -8.23 -22.40
C ILE A 481 15.76 -7.75 -22.89
N LEU A 482 16.26 -6.67 -22.31
CA LEU A 482 17.59 -6.16 -22.62
C LEU A 482 18.48 -6.28 -21.39
N LYS A 483 19.73 -6.66 -21.63
CA LYS A 483 20.74 -6.73 -20.58
C LYS A 483 21.21 -5.32 -20.26
N VAL A 484 21.14 -4.93 -18.99
CA VAL A 484 21.60 -3.62 -18.48
C VAL A 484 23.04 -3.73 -18.00
N VAL A 485 23.31 -4.66 -17.09
CA VAL A 485 24.64 -4.84 -16.48
C VAL A 485 25.05 -6.29 -16.69
N ASP A 486 26.34 -6.56 -16.86
CA ASP A 486 26.88 -7.92 -16.93
C ASP A 486 27.30 -8.51 -15.59
N GLY A 487 27.19 -7.72 -14.52
CA GLY A 487 27.54 -8.07 -13.15
C GLY A 487 28.84 -7.44 -12.66
N HIS A 488 29.65 -6.84 -13.55
CA HIS A 488 30.89 -6.13 -13.17
C HIS A 488 30.61 -4.73 -12.63
N GLY A 489 29.60 -4.04 -13.17
CA GLY A 489 29.20 -2.68 -12.80
C GLY A 489 28.50 -2.53 -11.44
N GLY A 490 28.26 -3.62 -10.72
CA GLY A 490 27.56 -3.59 -9.42
C GLY A 490 26.06 -3.37 -9.52
N SER A 491 25.45 -2.86 -8.44
CA SER A 491 23.99 -2.66 -8.36
C SER A 491 23.52 -1.44 -9.15
N LEU A 492 22.29 -1.49 -9.66
CA LEU A 492 21.65 -0.35 -10.31
C LEU A 492 21.28 0.71 -9.26
N LEU A 493 21.75 1.94 -9.46
CA LEU A 493 21.59 3.07 -8.55
C LEU A 493 20.52 4.06 -9.03
N GLY A 494 20.34 4.20 -10.33
CA GLY A 494 19.37 5.13 -10.90
C GLY A 494 19.10 4.86 -12.37
N VAL A 495 17.93 5.31 -12.84
CA VAL A 495 17.51 5.23 -14.23
C VAL A 495 16.90 6.57 -14.60
N GLY A 496 17.26 7.06 -15.79
CA GLY A 496 16.58 8.15 -16.46
C GLY A 496 16.49 7.85 -17.95
N ALA A 497 15.91 8.77 -18.70
CA ALA A 497 15.85 8.72 -20.14
C ALA A 497 16.07 10.11 -20.73
N LEU A 498 16.55 10.14 -21.96
CA LEU A 498 16.74 11.34 -22.74
C LEU A 498 16.04 11.17 -24.09
N GLN A 499 15.19 12.12 -24.45
CA GLN A 499 14.63 12.19 -25.79
C GLN A 499 15.64 12.88 -26.72
N THR A 500 16.20 12.14 -27.68
CA THR A 500 17.09 12.72 -28.68
C THR A 500 16.29 13.20 -29.89
N GLY A 501 15.91 14.48 -29.90
CA GLY A 501 15.39 15.23 -31.06
C GLY A 501 14.43 14.47 -31.99
N GLU A 502 14.97 13.84 -33.04
CA GLU A 502 14.22 13.20 -34.13
C GLU A 502 13.80 11.74 -33.87
N SER A 503 14.36 11.07 -32.84
CA SER A 503 13.99 9.69 -32.51
C SER A 503 12.72 9.67 -31.70
N THR A 504 11.73 8.85 -32.06
CA THR A 504 10.57 8.57 -31.20
C THR A 504 10.95 7.71 -30.00
N THR A 505 12.01 6.92 -30.10
CA THR A 505 12.47 6.07 -29.00
C THR A 505 13.42 6.82 -28.07
N PRO A 506 13.12 6.88 -26.76
CA PRO A 506 13.99 7.52 -25.78
C PRO A 506 15.26 6.69 -25.55
N LEU A 507 16.39 7.37 -25.36
CA LEU A 507 17.62 6.76 -24.90
C LEU A 507 17.55 6.59 -23.39
N MET A 508 17.54 5.36 -22.89
CA MET A 508 17.55 5.09 -21.45
C MET A 508 18.98 5.14 -20.91
N ILE A 509 19.15 5.80 -19.78
CA ILE A 509 20.42 6.01 -19.08
C ILE A 509 20.32 5.27 -17.74
N CYS A 510 21.13 4.23 -17.56
CA CYS A 510 21.15 3.42 -16.35
C CYS A 510 22.49 3.63 -15.63
N LEU A 511 22.44 4.16 -14.41
CA LEU A 511 23.60 4.34 -13.56
C LEU A 511 23.77 3.13 -12.63
N ALA A 512 24.86 2.40 -12.77
CA ALA A 512 25.29 1.36 -11.85
C ALA A 512 26.47 1.84 -10.98
N GLU A 513 26.82 1.09 -9.94
CA GLU A 513 27.92 1.45 -9.00
C GLU A 513 29.26 1.74 -9.69
N GLY A 514 29.58 1.05 -10.79
CA GLY A 514 30.85 1.15 -11.50
C GLY A 514 30.77 1.58 -12.95
N GLU A 515 29.57 1.74 -13.53
CA GLU A 515 29.40 2.05 -14.94
C GLU A 515 28.11 2.82 -15.25
N LEU A 516 28.12 3.52 -16.38
CA LEU A 516 26.95 4.18 -16.96
C LEU A 516 26.58 3.44 -18.25
N VAL A 517 25.37 2.91 -18.31
CA VAL A 517 24.89 2.11 -19.44
C VAL A 517 23.83 2.88 -20.21
N LEU A 518 23.98 2.91 -21.53
CA LEU A 518 23.03 3.53 -22.45
C LEU A 518 22.27 2.43 -23.20
N ILE A 519 20.94 2.45 -23.11
CA ILE A 519 20.08 1.44 -23.75
C ILE A 519 19.15 2.15 -24.73
N LYS A 520 19.12 1.65 -25.97
CA LYS A 520 18.14 2.03 -26.98
C LYS A 520 17.08 0.92 -27.09
N PRO A 521 15.88 1.09 -26.51
CA PRO A 521 14.86 0.05 -26.37
C PRO A 521 14.13 -0.37 -27.66
#